data_AF-A0AA45G798-F1
#
_entry.id   AF-A0AA45G798-F1
#
_cell.length_a   1.000
_cell.length_b   1.000
_cell.length_c   1.000
_cell.angle_alpha   90.00
_cell.angle_beta   90.00
_cell.angle_gamma   90.00
#
_symmetry.space_group_name_H-M   'P 1'
#
loop_
_entity.id
_entity.type
_entity.pdbx_description
1 polymer ?
#
loop_
_entity_poly.entity_id
_entity_poly.type
_entity_poly.pdbx_seq_one_letter_code
_entity_poly.pdbx_strand_id
1 'polypeptide(L)'
;MSNPDETAQIAARLLDAHTAHELRKLLDPAEFEKSVVDEVDHFLELADRLTLAQAISAEPVKDVARKYAVQIPVEGAIPELVGEVARRLYRSSVNDDFRVSDLLDDRHFDEFATAVADLDVTGRVLRRVLEGPATVDTVVEVVTRAVGAAVDDPDDGRRTADVEDPVAWLRGHAVRGLRTAVRPARPVIDAVVERATRSGAGFVLRRNEDQAEDLLLDSVRDAWRSHRDESLGAFRDVLTEDDVDDVVALIFEFWQEFRTTPFVRRLIDEAVEYVFEKYGDTPLSELLGELGVFRDDLIEEAMRFGPPVLERLHERGFLDALVRRRFASFYESEEFRAALG
;
A
#
# COMPACT_ATOMS: atom_id res chain seq x y z
N MET A 1 50.79 -25.88 -34.15
CA MET A 1 50.76 -25.97 -32.68
C MET A 1 51.27 -24.65 -32.17
N SER A 2 50.36 -23.70 -31.95
CA SER A 2 50.71 -22.39 -31.41
C SER A 2 51.27 -22.54 -30.00
N ASN A 3 52.28 -21.74 -29.64
CA ASN A 3 52.92 -21.79 -28.34
C ASN A 3 51.91 -21.33 -27.27
N PRO A 4 51.66 -22.08 -26.17
CA PRO A 4 50.68 -21.72 -25.14
C PRO A 4 50.86 -20.30 -24.57
N ASP A 5 52.11 -19.82 -24.51
CA ASP A 5 52.47 -18.47 -24.04
C ASP A 5 52.05 -17.38 -25.05
N GLU A 6 52.13 -17.66 -26.35
CA GLU A 6 51.71 -16.74 -27.42
C GLU A 6 50.19 -16.59 -27.45
N THR A 7 49.45 -17.68 -27.30
CA THR A 7 47.98 -17.66 -27.20
C THR A 7 47.51 -16.87 -25.97
N ALA A 8 48.18 -17.02 -24.82
CA ALA A 8 47.86 -16.26 -23.61
C ALA A 8 48.12 -14.75 -23.78
N GLN A 9 49.21 -14.38 -24.47
CA GLN A 9 49.50 -12.97 -24.77
C GLN A 9 48.49 -12.35 -25.74
N ILE A 10 48.05 -13.10 -26.75
CA ILE A 10 46.99 -12.66 -27.67
C ILE A 10 45.66 -12.49 -26.92
N ALA A 11 45.30 -13.45 -26.06
CA ALA A 11 44.11 -13.38 -25.21
C ALA A 11 44.08 -12.10 -24.37
N ALA A 12 45.19 -11.80 -23.68
CA ALA A 12 45.31 -10.60 -22.84
C ALA A 12 45.17 -9.31 -23.66
N ARG A 13 45.85 -9.22 -24.81
CA ARG A 13 45.76 -8.03 -25.68
C ARG A 13 44.37 -7.82 -26.25
N LEU A 14 43.67 -8.89 -26.62
CA LEU A 14 42.30 -8.80 -27.13
C LEU A 14 41.31 -8.45 -26.01
N LEU A 15 41.48 -8.99 -24.80
CA LEU A 15 40.70 -8.60 -23.64
C LEU A 15 40.87 -7.12 -23.31
N ASP A 16 42.10 -6.60 -23.33
CA ASP A 16 42.39 -5.18 -23.10
C ASP A 16 41.70 -4.31 -24.17
N ALA A 17 41.85 -4.68 -25.45
CA ALA A 17 41.24 -3.96 -26.56
C ALA A 17 39.71 -3.98 -26.51
N HIS A 18 39.11 -5.12 -26.18
CA HIS A 18 37.66 -5.27 -26.07
C HIS A 18 37.12 -4.49 -24.87
N THR A 19 37.79 -4.55 -23.72
CA THR A 19 37.44 -3.73 -22.54
C THR A 19 37.45 -2.24 -22.90
N ALA A 20 38.51 -1.77 -23.56
CA ALA A 20 38.62 -0.37 -23.99
C ALA A 20 37.60 0.03 -25.06
N HIS A 21 37.13 -0.91 -25.89
CA HIS A 21 36.06 -0.68 -26.85
C HIS A 21 34.71 -0.48 -26.14
N GLU A 22 34.36 -1.39 -25.24
CA GLU A 22 33.09 -1.34 -24.50
C GLU A 22 33.01 -0.13 -23.56
N LEU A 23 34.10 0.19 -22.85
CA LEU A 23 34.16 1.40 -22.03
C LEU A 23 33.91 2.66 -22.85
N ARG A 24 34.48 2.75 -24.06
CA ARG A 24 34.25 3.89 -24.94
C ARG A 24 32.80 3.98 -25.38
N LYS A 25 32.18 2.85 -25.73
CA LYS A 25 30.77 2.80 -26.15
C LYS A 25 29.82 3.22 -25.02
N LEU A 26 30.14 2.84 -23.78
CA LEU A 26 29.34 3.17 -22.59
C LEU A 26 29.53 4.61 -22.10
N LEU A 27 30.74 5.17 -22.27
CA LEU A 27 31.07 6.51 -21.76
C LEU A 27 30.83 7.63 -22.78
N ASP A 28 30.82 7.31 -24.08
CA ASP A 28 30.44 8.27 -25.11
C ASP A 28 28.92 8.43 -25.14
N PRO A 29 28.37 9.65 -24.90
CA PRO A 29 26.93 9.82 -24.80
C PRO A 29 26.16 9.45 -26.07
N ALA A 30 26.73 9.68 -27.26
CA ALA A 30 26.04 9.44 -28.51
C ALA A 30 26.04 7.93 -28.86
N GLU A 31 27.15 7.25 -28.62
CA GLU A 31 27.23 5.78 -28.79
C GLU A 31 26.39 5.04 -27.74
N PHE A 32 26.33 5.57 -26.52
CA PHE A 32 25.48 5.04 -25.46
C PHE A 32 24.00 5.19 -25.81
N GLU A 33 23.56 6.39 -26.21
CA GLU A 33 22.18 6.64 -26.64
C GLU A 33 21.78 5.72 -27.78
N LYS A 34 22.62 5.62 -28.82
CA LYS A 34 22.39 4.70 -29.94
C LYS A 34 22.25 3.25 -29.46
N SER A 35 23.12 2.81 -28.56
CA SER A 35 23.06 1.46 -28.00
C SER A 35 21.78 1.22 -27.21
N VAL A 36 21.34 2.20 -26.41
CA VAL A 36 20.08 2.12 -25.66
C VAL A 36 18.89 2.01 -26.62
N VAL A 37 18.85 2.85 -27.64
CA VAL A 37 17.79 2.82 -28.66
C VAL A 37 17.74 1.47 -29.36
N ASP A 38 18.88 1.01 -29.87
CA ASP A 38 18.97 -0.27 -30.60
C ASP A 38 18.54 -1.46 -29.71
N GLU A 39 18.97 -1.49 -28.44
CA GLU A 39 18.62 -2.57 -27.50
C GLU A 39 17.16 -2.52 -27.04
N VAL A 40 16.60 -1.32 -26.79
CA VAL A 40 15.18 -1.17 -26.44
C VAL A 40 14.28 -1.58 -27.61
N ASP A 41 14.61 -1.14 -28.82
CA ASP A 41 13.88 -1.52 -30.03
C ASP A 41 13.92 -3.04 -30.23
N HIS A 42 15.12 -3.62 -30.14
CA HIS A 42 15.27 -5.07 -30.28
C HIS A 42 14.52 -5.85 -29.18
N PHE A 43 14.58 -5.38 -27.93
CA PHE A 43 13.85 -5.98 -26.82
C PHE A 43 12.34 -5.97 -27.06
N LEU A 44 11.78 -4.83 -27.48
CA LEU A 44 10.35 -4.70 -27.74
C LEU A 44 9.92 -5.53 -28.95
N GLU A 45 10.73 -5.60 -30.01
CA GLU A 45 10.48 -6.48 -31.17
C GLU A 45 10.45 -7.97 -30.78
N LEU A 46 11.27 -8.38 -29.81
CA LEU A 46 11.24 -9.75 -29.29
C LEU A 46 10.03 -9.96 -28.37
N ALA A 47 9.70 -8.96 -27.55
CA ALA A 47 8.54 -8.99 -26.66
C ALA A 47 7.20 -9.06 -27.43
N ASP A 48 7.13 -8.48 -28.62
CA ASP A 48 6.00 -8.61 -29.56
C ASP A 48 5.75 -10.06 -30.01
N ARG A 49 6.80 -10.89 -30.02
CA ARG A 49 6.74 -12.25 -30.57
C ARG A 49 6.51 -13.33 -29.51
N LEU A 50 6.55 -12.95 -28.24
CA LEU A 50 6.44 -13.86 -27.12
C LEU A 50 5.23 -13.47 -26.28
N THR A 51 4.29 -14.40 -26.10
CA THR A 51 3.14 -14.15 -25.22
C THR A 51 3.49 -14.46 -23.76
N LEU A 52 2.70 -13.94 -22.82
CA LEU A 52 2.89 -14.21 -21.39
C LEU A 52 2.98 -15.71 -21.07
N ALA A 53 2.05 -16.52 -21.59
CA ALA A 53 2.01 -17.96 -21.35
C ALA A 53 3.14 -18.74 -22.03
N GLN A 54 3.76 -18.18 -23.08
CA GLN A 54 4.95 -18.76 -23.71
C GLN A 54 6.23 -18.41 -22.95
N ALA A 55 6.29 -17.21 -22.38
CA ALA A 55 7.45 -16.73 -21.63
C ALA A 55 7.61 -17.46 -20.29
N ILE A 56 6.49 -17.66 -19.57
CA ILE A 56 6.48 -18.24 -18.24
C ILE A 56 5.12 -18.87 -17.94
N SER A 57 5.07 -19.87 -17.07
CA SER A 57 3.81 -20.37 -16.51
C SER A 57 3.39 -19.59 -15.25
N ALA A 58 2.16 -19.81 -14.80
CA ALA A 58 1.65 -19.14 -13.59
C ALA A 58 2.38 -19.59 -12.31
N GLU A 59 2.81 -20.85 -12.22
CA GLU A 59 3.42 -21.42 -11.00
C GLU A 59 4.61 -20.62 -10.43
N PRO A 60 5.66 -20.29 -11.21
CA PRO A 60 6.75 -19.46 -10.73
C PRO A 60 6.28 -18.09 -10.23
N VAL A 61 5.28 -17.49 -10.88
CA VAL A 61 4.71 -16.20 -10.47
C VAL A 61 3.95 -16.33 -9.15
N LYS A 62 3.16 -17.40 -8.98
CA LYS A 62 2.49 -17.72 -7.70
C LYS A 62 3.52 -17.94 -6.58
N ASP A 63 4.62 -18.63 -6.85
CA ASP A 63 5.70 -18.85 -5.87
C ASP A 63 6.35 -17.54 -5.43
N VAL A 64 6.66 -16.66 -6.39
CA VAL A 64 7.21 -15.33 -6.12
C VAL A 64 6.19 -14.49 -5.33
N ALA A 65 4.94 -14.39 -5.78
CA ALA A 65 3.91 -13.61 -5.12
C ALA A 65 3.69 -14.09 -3.66
N ARG A 66 3.65 -15.40 -3.42
CA ARG A 66 3.58 -15.97 -2.07
C ARG A 66 4.82 -15.62 -1.24
N LYS A 67 6.02 -15.76 -1.81
CA LYS A 67 7.26 -15.42 -1.10
C LYS A 67 7.24 -13.96 -0.62
N TYR A 68 6.96 -13.01 -1.51
CA TYR A 68 7.01 -11.58 -1.18
C TYR A 68 5.82 -11.13 -0.33
N ALA A 69 4.60 -11.56 -0.64
CA ALA A 69 3.41 -11.14 0.09
C ALA A 69 3.25 -11.82 1.47
N VAL A 70 3.76 -13.05 1.63
CA VAL A 70 3.52 -13.86 2.84
C VAL A 70 4.78 -14.13 3.64
N GLN A 71 5.92 -14.38 2.99
CA GLN A 71 7.09 -14.98 3.65
C GLN A 71 8.21 -14.01 3.98
N ILE A 72 8.28 -12.80 3.41
CA ILE A 72 9.35 -11.84 3.74
C ILE A 72 9.03 -11.13 5.07
N PRO A 73 9.75 -11.42 6.15
CA PRO A 73 9.55 -10.72 7.40
C PRO A 73 9.95 -9.26 7.22
N VAL A 74 9.00 -8.35 7.47
CA VAL A 74 9.26 -6.90 7.53
C VAL A 74 9.67 -6.61 8.97
N GLU A 75 10.81 -7.16 9.40
CA GLU A 75 11.26 -7.06 10.79
C GLU A 75 12.12 -5.82 11.04
N GLY A 76 11.97 -5.23 12.23
CA GLY A 76 12.89 -4.26 12.80
C GLY A 76 12.85 -2.88 12.15
N ALA A 77 13.75 -2.63 11.20
CA ALA A 77 14.09 -1.29 10.74
C ALA A 77 13.01 -0.64 9.86
N ILE A 78 12.17 -1.44 9.17
CA ILE A 78 11.16 -0.88 8.27
C ILE A 78 9.93 -0.35 9.02
N PRO A 79 9.31 -1.07 9.96
CA PRO A 79 8.22 -0.52 10.75
C PRO A 79 8.66 0.71 11.56
N GLU A 80 9.88 0.70 12.10
CA GLU A 80 10.47 1.84 12.81
C GLU A 80 10.64 3.06 11.90
N LEU A 81 11.18 2.87 10.68
CA LEU A 81 11.29 3.91 9.67
C LEU A 81 9.92 4.44 9.25
N VAL A 82 8.91 3.57 9.08
CA VAL A 82 7.54 3.98 8.76
C VAL A 82 6.96 4.83 9.88
N GLY A 83 7.15 4.45 11.15
CA GLY A 83 6.75 5.28 12.29
C GLY A 83 7.50 6.62 12.34
N GLU A 84 8.81 6.64 12.07
CA GLU A 84 9.59 7.88 11.98
C GLU A 84 9.08 8.81 10.86
N VAL A 85 8.83 8.26 9.66
CA VAL A 85 8.28 9.00 8.53
C VAL A 85 6.87 9.48 8.84
N ALA A 86 6.01 8.65 9.41
CA ALA A 86 4.65 9.00 9.80
C ALA A 86 4.65 10.17 10.80
N ARG A 87 5.48 10.12 11.84
CA ARG A 87 5.65 11.22 12.80
C ARG A 87 6.18 12.50 12.14
N ARG A 88 7.15 12.38 11.24
CA ARG A 88 7.68 13.53 10.49
C ARG A 88 6.62 14.17 9.59
N LEU A 89 5.82 13.36 8.90
CA LEU A 89 4.71 13.83 8.05
C LEU A 89 3.59 14.44 8.90
N TYR A 90 3.25 13.83 10.03
CA TYR A 90 2.28 14.34 11.00
C TYR A 90 2.67 15.73 11.53
N ARG A 91 3.97 15.92 11.84
CA ARG A 91 4.55 17.21 12.28
C ARG A 91 4.76 18.22 11.15
N SER A 92 4.56 17.83 9.89
CA SER A 92 4.84 18.72 8.76
C SER A 92 3.92 19.93 8.83
N SER A 93 4.51 21.14 8.75
CA SER A 93 3.75 22.39 8.66
C SER A 93 2.95 22.49 7.37
N VAL A 94 3.27 21.67 6.37
CA VAL A 94 2.47 21.51 5.15
C VAL A 94 1.03 21.13 5.50
N ASN A 95 0.77 20.37 6.57
CA ASN A 95 -0.61 20.00 6.94
C ASN A 95 -1.44 21.20 7.45
N ASP A 96 -0.78 22.30 7.86
CA ASP A 96 -1.49 23.52 8.26
C ASP A 96 -1.85 24.40 7.06
N ASP A 97 -1.19 24.20 5.93
CA ASP A 97 -1.36 24.98 4.70
C ASP A 97 -2.47 24.42 3.78
N PHE A 98 -2.91 23.18 4.01
CA PHE A 98 -3.96 22.52 3.22
C PHE A 98 -5.20 22.20 4.07
N ARG A 99 -6.38 22.44 3.50
CA ARG A 99 -7.67 22.02 4.05
C ARG A 99 -8.05 20.64 3.55
N VAL A 100 -8.96 19.98 4.27
CA VAL A 100 -9.56 18.72 3.82
C VAL A 100 -10.19 18.88 2.43
N SER A 101 -10.86 20.01 2.18
CA SER A 101 -11.46 20.36 0.88
C SER A 101 -10.46 20.57 -0.26
N ASP A 102 -9.18 20.80 0.04
CA ASP A 102 -8.14 20.98 -0.98
C ASP A 102 -7.64 19.64 -1.53
N LEU A 103 -7.84 18.54 -0.78
CA LEU A 103 -7.50 17.18 -1.18
C LEU A 103 -8.66 16.44 -1.85
N LEU A 104 -9.88 16.66 -1.35
CA LEU A 104 -11.09 16.06 -1.88
C LEU A 104 -12.18 17.13 -1.90
N ASP A 105 -12.67 17.50 -3.07
CA ASP A 105 -13.75 18.47 -3.18
C ASP A 105 -15.11 17.85 -2.86
N ASP A 106 -16.13 18.71 -2.65
CA ASP A 106 -17.47 18.25 -2.27
C ASP A 106 -18.11 17.32 -3.30
N ARG A 107 -17.77 17.49 -4.58
CA ARG A 107 -18.33 16.67 -5.65
C ARG A 107 -17.75 15.26 -5.58
N HIS A 108 -16.43 15.13 -5.49
CA HIS A 108 -15.77 13.83 -5.38
C HIS A 108 -16.11 13.12 -4.07
N PHE A 109 -16.26 13.87 -2.98
CA PHE A 109 -16.75 13.29 -1.72
C PHE A 109 -18.17 12.73 -1.87
N ASP A 110 -19.09 13.49 -2.47
CA ASP A 110 -20.48 13.05 -2.65
C ASP A 110 -20.60 11.86 -3.60
N GLU A 111 -19.81 11.87 -4.69
CA GLU A 111 -19.69 10.74 -5.62
C GLU A 111 -19.17 9.49 -4.91
N PHE A 112 -18.13 9.63 -4.07
CA PHE A 112 -17.56 8.50 -3.33
C PHE A 112 -18.51 7.97 -2.25
N ALA A 113 -19.11 8.87 -1.46
CA ALA A 113 -20.07 8.50 -0.40
C ALA A 113 -21.30 7.79 -0.99
N THR A 114 -21.82 8.30 -2.11
CA THR A 114 -22.94 7.69 -2.83
C THR A 114 -22.53 6.35 -3.42
N ALA A 115 -21.38 6.26 -4.08
CA ALA A 115 -20.89 4.99 -4.64
C ALA A 115 -20.70 3.91 -3.57
N VAL A 116 -20.20 4.27 -2.38
CA VAL A 116 -20.04 3.34 -1.25
C VAL A 116 -21.40 2.92 -0.67
N ALA A 117 -22.36 3.83 -0.56
CA ALA A 117 -23.71 3.53 -0.08
C ALA A 117 -24.47 2.61 -1.07
N ASP A 118 -24.33 2.86 -2.37
CA ASP A 118 -24.97 2.11 -3.45
C ASP A 118 -24.39 0.69 -3.65
N LEU A 119 -23.29 0.34 -2.98
CA LEU A 119 -22.78 -1.02 -3.00
C LEU A 119 -23.77 -1.96 -2.28
N ASP A 120 -24.29 -2.96 -3.00
CA ASP A 120 -25.09 -4.06 -2.43
C ASP A 120 -24.44 -4.75 -1.21
N VAL A 121 -23.12 -4.60 -1.06
CA VAL A 121 -22.36 -5.09 0.10
C VAL A 121 -22.65 -4.26 1.35
N THR A 122 -22.80 -2.94 1.23
CA THR A 122 -23.06 -2.02 2.34
C THR A 122 -24.38 -2.34 3.01
N GLY A 123 -25.47 -2.48 2.24
CA GLY A 123 -26.77 -2.91 2.77
C GLY A 123 -26.74 -4.31 3.41
N ARG A 124 -25.97 -5.26 2.84
CA ARG A 124 -25.80 -6.60 3.42
C ARG A 124 -25.00 -6.61 4.73
N VAL A 125 -23.94 -5.81 4.82
CA VAL A 125 -23.13 -5.65 6.03
C VAL A 125 -23.94 -4.92 7.11
N LEU A 126 -24.64 -3.85 6.74
CA LEU A 126 -25.51 -3.10 7.64
C LEU A 126 -26.61 -3.98 8.22
N ARG A 127 -27.28 -4.80 7.39
CA ARG A 127 -28.26 -5.80 7.85
C ARG A 127 -27.65 -6.79 8.82
N ARG A 128 -26.45 -7.31 8.52
CA ARG A 128 -25.76 -8.28 9.39
C ARG A 128 -25.29 -7.68 10.72
N VAL A 129 -24.93 -6.41 10.74
CA VAL A 129 -24.58 -5.66 11.96
C VAL A 129 -25.84 -5.35 12.77
N LEU A 130 -26.91 -4.86 12.15
CA LEU A 130 -28.17 -4.51 12.83
C LEU A 130 -28.93 -5.74 13.36
N GLU A 131 -28.87 -6.88 12.66
CA GLU A 131 -29.45 -8.16 13.11
C GLU A 131 -28.50 -8.94 14.04
N GLY A 132 -27.27 -8.43 14.23
CA GLY A 132 -26.27 -9.02 15.10
C GLY A 132 -26.69 -8.98 16.57
N PRO A 133 -26.60 -10.10 17.33
CA PRO A 133 -26.96 -10.15 18.74
C PRO A 133 -26.26 -9.07 19.60
N ALA A 134 -25.00 -8.76 19.28
CA ALA A 134 -24.19 -7.75 19.98
C ALA A 134 -24.73 -6.31 19.86
N THR A 135 -25.38 -5.97 18.75
CA THR A 135 -25.91 -4.63 18.49
C THR A 135 -27.20 -4.40 19.27
N VAL A 136 -28.05 -5.42 19.35
CA VAL A 136 -29.27 -5.40 20.17
C VAL A 136 -28.92 -5.29 21.65
N ASP A 137 -27.95 -6.07 22.13
CA ASP A 137 -27.50 -6.03 23.52
C ASP A 137 -26.87 -4.68 23.87
N THR A 138 -26.08 -4.08 22.96
CA THR A 138 -25.47 -2.76 23.18
C THR A 138 -26.51 -1.64 23.19
N VAL A 139 -27.50 -1.66 22.30
CA VAL A 139 -28.59 -0.68 22.28
C VAL A 139 -29.47 -0.82 23.53
N VAL A 140 -29.78 -2.05 23.94
CA VAL A 140 -30.51 -2.31 25.18
C VAL A 140 -29.70 -1.86 26.39
N GLU A 141 -28.39 -2.11 26.42
CA GLU A 141 -27.52 -1.67 27.53
C GLU A 141 -27.42 -0.15 27.60
N VAL A 142 -27.27 0.55 26.47
CA VAL A 142 -27.26 2.02 26.41
C VAL A 142 -28.59 2.61 26.86
N VAL A 143 -29.72 2.05 26.41
CA VAL A 143 -31.06 2.49 26.83
C VAL A 143 -31.28 2.20 28.31
N THR A 144 -30.91 1.02 28.80
CA THR A 144 -31.08 0.63 30.21
C THR A 144 -30.18 1.47 31.12
N ARG A 145 -28.98 1.81 30.66
CA ARG A 145 -28.03 2.67 31.39
C ARG A 145 -28.45 4.14 31.35
N ALA A 146 -29.06 4.60 30.27
CA ALA A 146 -29.68 5.93 30.20
C ALA A 146 -30.91 6.04 31.10
N VAL A 147 -31.73 4.99 31.18
CA VAL A 147 -32.88 4.91 32.09
C VAL A 147 -32.43 4.79 33.55
N GLY A 148 -31.41 3.98 33.85
CA GLY A 148 -30.84 3.87 35.21
C GLY A 148 -30.22 5.18 35.69
N ALA A 149 -29.46 5.86 34.82
CA ALA A 149 -28.88 7.17 35.11
C ALA A 149 -29.91 8.30 35.28
N ALA A 150 -31.14 8.10 34.80
CA ALA A 150 -32.25 9.04 35.00
C ALA A 150 -33.06 8.75 36.28
N VAL A 151 -32.88 7.57 36.88
CA VAL A 151 -33.67 7.09 38.03
C VAL A 151 -32.88 7.09 39.35
N ASP A 152 -31.55 7.11 39.31
CA ASP A 152 -30.73 7.16 40.54
C ASP A 152 -30.50 8.59 41.07
N ASP A 153 -30.91 8.82 42.32
CA ASP A 153 -30.61 9.99 43.16
C ASP A 153 -29.15 9.89 43.69
N PRO A 154 -28.40 10.99 43.84
CA PRO A 154 -26.95 10.94 44.00
C PRO A 154 -26.58 10.79 45.48
N ASP A 155 -26.49 9.55 45.96
CA ASP A 155 -25.66 9.21 47.12
C ASP A 155 -25.42 7.70 47.16
N ASP A 156 -24.31 7.22 46.57
CA ASP A 156 -23.49 6.21 47.25
C ASP A 156 -22.05 6.24 46.76
N GLY A 157 -21.13 6.14 47.72
CA GLY A 157 -19.70 6.25 47.51
C GLY A 157 -18.98 4.90 47.48
N ARG A 158 -17.78 4.95 46.90
CA ARG A 158 -16.66 4.00 47.04
C ARG A 158 -16.79 2.62 46.37
N ARG A 159 -15.86 2.34 45.46
CA ARG A 159 -14.70 1.45 45.73
C ARG A 159 -13.63 1.57 44.63
N THR A 160 -12.39 1.42 45.08
CA THR A 160 -11.13 1.46 44.34
C THR A 160 -10.68 0.07 43.90
N ALA A 161 -10.02 0.03 42.73
CA ALA A 161 -8.93 -0.83 42.27
C ALA A 161 -9.14 -2.36 42.11
N ASP A 162 -8.87 -2.90 40.91
CA ASP A 162 -7.55 -3.50 40.63
C ASP A 162 -7.26 -3.58 39.11
N VAL A 163 -5.97 -3.55 38.76
CA VAL A 163 -5.39 -3.29 37.44
C VAL A 163 -4.52 -4.48 37.04
N GLU A 164 -4.89 -5.23 35.97
CA GLU A 164 -3.98 -6.17 35.27
C GLU A 164 -4.30 -6.34 33.75
N ASP A 165 -5.03 -5.41 33.11
CA ASP A 165 -5.42 -5.56 31.68
C ASP A 165 -5.06 -4.30 30.84
N PRO A 166 -4.14 -4.40 29.85
CA PRO A 166 -3.83 -3.32 28.91
C PRO A 166 -5.06 -2.79 28.15
N VAL A 167 -6.06 -3.67 27.90
CA VAL A 167 -7.32 -3.33 27.22
C VAL A 167 -8.25 -2.52 28.12
N ALA A 168 -8.11 -2.63 29.45
CA ALA A 168 -8.84 -1.81 30.41
C ALA A 168 -8.22 -0.40 30.54
N TRP A 169 -6.90 -0.28 30.37
CA TRP A 169 -6.21 1.01 30.33
C TRP A 169 -6.62 1.86 29.12
N LEU A 170 -6.69 1.25 27.92
CA LEU A 170 -7.21 1.91 26.70
C LEU A 170 -8.66 2.40 26.86
N ARG A 171 -9.53 1.60 27.48
CA ARG A 171 -10.92 2.00 27.80
C ARG A 171 -10.98 3.14 28.83
N GLY A 172 -10.03 3.18 29.78
CA GLY A 172 -9.96 4.22 30.81
C GLY A 172 -9.60 5.60 30.27
N HIS A 173 -8.78 5.66 29.21
CA HIS A 173 -8.37 6.92 28.58
C HIS A 173 -9.40 7.48 27.59
N ALA A 174 -10.08 6.61 26.82
CA ALA A 174 -11.18 7.02 25.93
C ALA A 174 -12.34 7.70 26.69
N VAL A 175 -12.61 7.27 27.93
CA VAL A 175 -13.69 7.81 28.77
C VAL A 175 -13.35 9.17 29.40
N ARG A 176 -12.07 9.57 29.44
CA ARG A 176 -11.65 10.84 30.07
C ARG A 176 -11.82 12.05 29.15
N GLY A 177 -11.65 11.88 27.84
CA GLY A 177 -11.94 12.90 26.82
C GLY A 177 -13.44 13.18 26.64
N LEU A 178 -14.28 12.15 26.81
CA LEU A 178 -15.73 12.24 26.68
C LEU A 178 -16.42 13.01 27.83
N ARG A 179 -15.78 13.20 28.99
CA ARG A 179 -16.43 13.80 30.17
C ARG A 179 -16.57 15.32 30.13
N THR A 180 -15.84 16.02 29.25
CA THR A 180 -15.88 17.48 29.19
C THR A 180 -16.84 18.01 28.11
N ALA A 181 -17.31 17.14 27.20
CA ALA A 181 -18.17 17.52 26.07
C ALA A 181 -19.68 17.32 26.31
N VAL A 182 -20.10 16.64 27.38
CA VAL A 182 -21.52 16.28 27.61
C VAL A 182 -22.23 17.27 28.54
N ARG A 183 -22.28 18.55 28.14
CA ARG A 183 -23.18 19.54 28.77
C ARG A 183 -24.28 20.15 27.88
N PRO A 184 -24.28 20.03 26.52
CA PRO A 184 -25.41 20.55 25.74
C PRO A 184 -26.45 19.50 25.27
N ALA A 185 -26.29 18.21 25.57
CA ALA A 185 -27.08 17.14 24.91
C ALA A 185 -28.42 16.73 25.58
N ARG A 186 -28.88 17.41 26.64
CA ARG A 186 -30.13 17.03 27.35
C ARG A 186 -31.41 17.00 26.48
N PRO A 187 -31.72 18.00 25.62
CA PRO A 187 -32.97 18.00 24.87
C PRO A 187 -32.98 16.99 23.69
N VAL A 188 -31.80 16.60 23.19
CA VAL A 188 -31.65 15.58 22.14
C VAL A 188 -31.97 14.19 22.70
N ILE A 189 -31.56 13.94 23.94
CA ILE A 189 -31.80 12.68 24.64
C ILE A 189 -33.30 12.49 24.93
N ASP A 190 -34.00 13.53 25.37
CA ASP A 190 -35.45 13.47 25.63
C ASP A 190 -36.26 13.15 24.35
N ALA A 191 -35.89 13.73 23.21
CA ALA A 191 -36.55 13.48 21.92
C ALA A 191 -36.33 12.05 21.41
N VAL A 192 -35.14 11.48 21.66
CA VAL A 192 -34.78 10.11 21.29
C VAL A 192 -35.50 9.09 22.19
N VAL A 193 -35.56 9.36 23.49
CA VAL A 193 -36.26 8.52 24.48
C VAL A 193 -37.77 8.52 24.24
N GLU A 194 -38.38 9.67 23.98
CA GLU A 194 -39.83 9.76 23.69
C GLU A 194 -40.20 9.02 22.39
N ARG A 195 -39.33 9.08 21.37
CA ARG A 195 -39.55 8.41 20.08
C ARG A 195 -39.29 6.90 20.14
N ALA A 196 -38.29 6.47 20.92
CA ALA A 196 -38.00 5.05 21.17
C ALA A 196 -39.09 4.36 22.02
N THR A 197 -39.68 5.07 22.96
CA THR A 197 -40.74 4.52 23.84
C THR A 197 -42.08 4.36 23.11
N ARG A 198 -42.34 5.19 22.09
CA ARG A 198 -43.63 5.23 21.37
C ARG A 198 -43.65 4.38 20.09
N SER A 199 -42.51 3.90 19.60
CA SER A 199 -42.43 3.03 18.42
C SER A 199 -41.40 1.94 18.66
N GLY A 200 -41.86 0.70 18.84
CA GLY A 200 -40.99 -0.45 19.12
C GLY A 200 -39.84 -0.51 18.12
N ALA A 201 -38.61 -0.33 18.63
CA ALA A 201 -37.39 -0.14 17.85
C ALA A 201 -37.18 -1.25 16.79
N GLY A 202 -37.62 -2.48 17.05
CA GLY A 202 -37.52 -3.58 16.09
C GLY A 202 -38.48 -3.53 14.90
N PHE A 203 -39.56 -2.74 14.96
CA PHE A 203 -40.54 -2.58 13.88
C PHE A 203 -40.22 -1.38 12.97
N VAL A 204 -39.59 -0.33 13.51
CA VAL A 204 -39.13 0.84 12.75
C VAL A 204 -37.90 0.49 11.91
N LEU A 205 -36.94 -0.26 12.48
CA LEU A 205 -35.72 -0.66 11.77
C LEU A 205 -36.00 -1.58 10.56
N ARG A 206 -37.03 -2.44 10.63
CA ARG A 206 -37.45 -3.32 9.51
C ARG A 206 -38.27 -2.61 8.42
N ARG A 207 -38.82 -1.42 8.69
CA ARG A 207 -39.61 -0.64 7.72
C ARG A 207 -38.80 0.50 7.09
N ASN A 208 -37.65 0.83 7.67
CA ASN A 208 -36.77 1.93 7.27
C ASN A 208 -35.41 1.42 6.79
N GLU A 209 -35.31 0.24 6.17
CA GLU A 209 -34.05 -0.23 5.58
C GLU A 209 -33.57 0.75 4.48
N ASP A 210 -34.45 1.09 3.54
CA ASP A 210 -34.17 2.08 2.49
C ASP A 210 -33.88 3.49 3.07
N GLN A 211 -34.52 3.84 4.20
CA GLN A 211 -34.32 5.14 4.85
C GLN A 211 -33.07 5.18 5.75
N ALA A 212 -32.57 4.03 6.21
CA ALA A 212 -31.37 3.97 7.05
C ALA A 212 -30.12 4.26 6.22
N GLU A 213 -30.08 3.78 4.98
CA GLU A 213 -29.00 4.09 4.03
C GLU A 213 -28.98 5.59 3.72
N ASP A 214 -30.13 6.18 3.39
CA ASP A 214 -30.27 7.63 3.19
C ASP A 214 -29.85 8.45 4.43
N LEU A 215 -30.26 8.03 5.63
CA LEU A 215 -29.90 8.72 6.88
C LEU A 215 -28.41 8.61 7.23
N LEU A 216 -27.77 7.48 6.93
CA LEU A 216 -26.33 7.31 7.11
C LEU A 216 -25.54 8.16 6.12
N LEU A 217 -25.97 8.15 4.85
CA LEU A 217 -25.41 8.97 3.79
C LEU A 217 -25.50 10.46 4.14
N ASP A 218 -26.65 10.92 4.61
CA ASP A 218 -26.86 12.30 5.05
C ASP A 218 -26.02 12.64 6.29
N SER A 219 -25.88 11.71 7.24
CA SER A 219 -25.02 11.89 8.42
C SER A 219 -23.53 12.02 8.02
N VAL A 220 -23.08 11.23 7.06
CA VAL A 220 -21.72 11.27 6.51
C VAL A 220 -21.47 12.57 5.74
N ARG A 221 -22.45 13.03 4.96
CA ARG A 221 -22.42 14.33 4.27
C ARG A 221 -22.40 15.51 5.24
N ASP A 222 -23.16 15.44 6.32
CA ASP A 222 -23.17 16.49 7.36
C ASP A 222 -21.88 16.53 8.17
N ALA A 223 -21.30 15.36 8.47
CA ALA A 223 -19.96 15.27 9.05
C ALA A 223 -18.91 15.88 8.13
N TRP A 224 -18.94 15.58 6.83
CA TRP A 224 -18.05 16.17 5.83
C TRP A 224 -18.19 17.69 5.76
N ARG A 225 -19.42 18.22 5.63
CA ARG A 225 -19.67 19.67 5.60
C ARG A 225 -19.14 20.38 6.83
N SER A 226 -19.16 19.71 7.98
CA SER A 226 -18.72 20.29 9.25
C SER A 226 -17.19 20.37 9.37
N HIS A 227 -16.44 19.50 8.69
CA HIS A 227 -14.97 19.38 8.85
C HIS A 227 -14.19 19.70 7.56
N ARG A 228 -14.84 19.89 6.41
CA ARG A 228 -14.19 20.15 5.10
C ARG A 228 -13.27 21.37 5.07
N ASP A 229 -13.58 22.40 5.87
CA ASP A 229 -12.83 23.66 5.91
C ASP A 229 -11.76 23.68 7.01
N GLU A 230 -11.65 22.60 7.79
CA GLU A 230 -10.60 22.44 8.79
C GLU A 230 -9.26 22.16 8.09
N SER A 231 -8.17 22.69 8.67
CA SER A 231 -6.83 22.34 8.20
C SER A 231 -6.55 20.89 8.52
N LEU A 232 -5.71 20.23 7.71
CA LEU A 232 -5.26 18.87 8.03
C LEU A 232 -4.49 18.83 9.36
N GLY A 233 -3.93 19.96 9.79
CA GLY A 233 -3.34 20.16 11.11
C GLY A 233 -4.33 20.11 12.28
N ALA A 234 -5.63 20.29 12.07
CA ALA A 234 -6.65 20.19 13.12
C ALA A 234 -6.81 18.75 13.64
N PHE A 235 -6.50 17.74 12.82
CA PHE A 235 -6.49 16.34 13.25
C PHE A 235 -5.43 16.05 14.33
N ARG A 236 -4.45 16.94 14.52
CA ARG A 236 -3.46 16.85 15.60
C ARG A 236 -4.06 17.05 17.00
N ASP A 237 -5.23 17.69 17.09
CA ASP A 237 -5.94 17.89 18.36
C ASP A 237 -6.72 16.62 18.79
N VAL A 238 -6.90 15.67 17.87
CA VAL A 238 -7.69 14.44 18.07
C VAL A 238 -6.80 13.20 18.13
N LEU A 239 -5.75 13.14 17.32
CA LEU A 239 -4.78 12.05 17.28
C LEU A 239 -3.44 12.58 17.80
N THR A 240 -2.94 12.02 18.89
CA THR A 240 -1.60 12.35 19.39
C THR A 240 -0.52 11.62 18.59
N GLU A 241 0.73 12.04 18.77
CA GLU A 241 1.86 11.36 18.14
C GLU A 241 1.99 9.90 18.59
N ASP A 242 1.69 9.65 19.87
CA ASP A 242 1.69 8.30 20.44
C ASP A 242 0.58 7.43 19.80
N ASP A 243 -0.59 8.03 19.49
CA ASP A 243 -1.68 7.32 18.79
C ASP A 243 -1.30 6.92 17.35
N VAL A 244 -0.44 7.70 16.68
CA VAL A 244 0.05 7.36 15.33
C VAL A 244 0.94 6.12 15.36
N ASP A 245 1.84 6.05 16.34
CA ASP A 245 2.72 4.89 16.51
C ASP A 245 1.91 3.63 16.88
N ASP A 246 0.91 3.77 17.76
CA ASP A 246 0.02 2.68 18.17
C ASP A 246 -0.83 2.15 16.99
N VAL A 247 -1.38 3.03 16.16
CA VAL A 247 -2.16 2.63 14.96
C VAL A 247 -1.27 1.95 13.92
N VAL A 248 -0.06 2.48 13.69
CA VAL A 248 0.89 1.86 12.76
C VAL A 248 1.27 0.46 13.25
N ALA A 249 1.60 0.30 14.53
CA ALA A 249 1.90 -0.99 15.12
C ALA A 249 0.72 -1.98 15.00
N LEU A 250 -0.50 -1.53 15.29
CA LEU A 250 -1.72 -2.33 15.17
C LEU A 250 -1.97 -2.80 13.72
N ILE A 251 -1.79 -1.91 12.74
CA ILE A 251 -1.95 -2.26 11.32
C ILE A 251 -0.89 -3.27 10.89
N PHE A 252 0.36 -3.09 11.32
CA PHE A 252 1.44 -4.03 11.01
C PHE A 252 1.21 -5.41 11.63
N GLU A 253 0.80 -5.48 12.90
CA GLU A 253 0.48 -6.73 13.59
C GLU A 253 -0.68 -7.45 12.90
N PHE A 254 -1.79 -6.74 12.64
CA PHE A 254 -2.92 -7.29 11.90
C PHE A 254 -2.49 -7.80 10.52
N TRP A 255 -1.76 -6.99 9.75
CA TRP A 255 -1.32 -7.37 8.41
C TRP A 255 -0.41 -8.61 8.45
N GLN A 256 0.50 -8.68 9.41
CA GLN A 256 1.40 -9.81 9.60
C GLN A 256 0.63 -11.10 9.87
N GLU A 257 -0.36 -11.08 10.75
CA GLU A 257 -1.21 -12.24 11.00
C GLU A 257 -2.07 -12.59 9.77
N PHE A 258 -2.77 -11.60 9.23
CA PHE A 258 -3.69 -11.74 8.11
C PHE A 258 -3.02 -12.32 6.85
N ARG A 259 -1.84 -11.81 6.48
CA ARG A 259 -1.15 -12.25 5.25
C ARG A 259 -0.65 -13.69 5.31
N THR A 260 -0.43 -14.24 6.51
CA THR A 260 -0.02 -15.64 6.70
C THR A 260 -1.18 -16.62 6.63
N THR A 261 -2.42 -16.13 6.58
CA THR A 261 -3.59 -16.99 6.53
C THR A 261 -3.66 -17.78 5.21
N PRO A 262 -4.24 -19.00 5.24
CA PRO A 262 -4.55 -19.75 4.02
C PRO A 262 -5.49 -19.00 3.05
N PHE A 263 -6.22 -17.99 3.54
CA PHE A 263 -7.10 -17.15 2.75
C PHE A 263 -6.31 -16.28 1.76
N VAL A 264 -5.33 -15.51 2.25
CA VAL A 264 -4.50 -14.63 1.40
C VAL A 264 -3.73 -15.44 0.36
N ARG A 265 -3.20 -16.60 0.75
CA ARG A 265 -2.55 -17.51 -0.20
C ARG A 265 -3.47 -17.92 -1.35
N ARG A 266 -4.72 -18.30 -1.05
CA ARG A 266 -5.69 -18.71 -2.08
C ARG A 266 -6.09 -17.54 -2.98
N LEU A 267 -6.27 -16.34 -2.41
CA LEU A 267 -6.55 -15.14 -3.20
C LEU A 267 -5.42 -14.80 -4.16
N ILE A 268 -4.15 -14.90 -3.72
CA ILE A 268 -2.99 -14.68 -4.59
C ILE A 268 -2.97 -15.71 -5.71
N ASP A 269 -3.20 -16.98 -5.39
CA ASP A 269 -3.21 -18.06 -6.39
C ASP A 269 -4.28 -17.83 -7.44
N GLU A 270 -5.51 -17.51 -7.03
CA GLU A 270 -6.65 -17.21 -7.91
C GLU A 270 -6.44 -15.94 -8.73
N ALA A 271 -5.90 -14.87 -8.14
CA ALA A 271 -5.61 -13.63 -8.84
C ALA A 271 -4.55 -13.84 -9.94
N VAL A 272 -3.47 -14.56 -9.64
CA VAL A 272 -2.44 -14.88 -10.64
C VAL A 272 -3.02 -15.79 -11.72
N GLU A 273 -3.80 -16.81 -11.38
CA GLU A 273 -4.48 -17.67 -12.35
C GLU A 273 -5.32 -16.82 -13.33
N TYR A 274 -6.14 -15.91 -12.80
CA TYR A 274 -6.99 -15.05 -13.60
C TYR A 274 -6.21 -14.11 -14.53
N VAL A 275 -5.06 -13.58 -14.08
CA VAL A 275 -4.17 -12.79 -14.95
C VAL A 275 -3.70 -13.63 -16.14
N PHE A 276 -3.28 -14.88 -15.91
CA PHE A 276 -2.84 -15.78 -16.98
C PHE A 276 -4.00 -16.22 -17.88
N GLU A 277 -5.21 -16.42 -17.34
CA GLU A 277 -6.40 -16.70 -18.14
C GLU A 277 -6.77 -15.52 -19.05
N LYS A 278 -6.65 -14.29 -18.55
CA LYS A 278 -7.02 -13.08 -19.29
C LYS A 278 -5.95 -12.65 -20.30
N TYR A 279 -4.68 -12.80 -19.96
CA TYR A 279 -3.55 -12.22 -20.68
C TYR A 279 -2.53 -13.23 -21.19
N GLY A 280 -2.76 -14.53 -21.02
CA GLY A 280 -1.80 -15.57 -21.41
C GLY A 280 -1.40 -15.52 -22.89
N ASP A 281 -2.34 -15.17 -23.76
CA ASP A 281 -2.12 -15.03 -25.21
C ASP A 281 -1.70 -13.60 -25.63
N THR A 282 -1.60 -12.67 -24.68
CA THR A 282 -1.19 -11.28 -24.94
C THR A 282 0.34 -11.20 -25.13
N PRO A 283 0.83 -10.52 -26.18
CA PRO A 283 2.25 -10.22 -26.33
C PRO A 283 2.82 -9.46 -25.13
N LEU A 284 4.07 -9.72 -24.76
CA LEU A 284 4.70 -9.07 -23.61
C LEU A 284 4.82 -7.54 -23.79
N SER A 285 5.01 -7.07 -25.02
CA SER A 285 5.05 -5.64 -25.34
C SER A 285 3.72 -4.93 -25.08
N GLU A 286 2.60 -5.55 -25.44
CA GLU A 286 1.26 -5.03 -25.17
C GLU A 286 1.01 -4.97 -23.66
N LEU A 287 1.45 -5.99 -22.90
CA LEU A 287 1.41 -5.97 -21.44
C LEU A 287 2.26 -4.87 -20.81
N LEU A 288 3.45 -4.60 -21.34
CA LEU A 288 4.27 -3.46 -20.90
C LEU A 288 3.54 -2.14 -21.15
N GLY A 289 2.89 -1.99 -22.31
CA GLY A 289 2.07 -0.83 -22.62
C GLY A 289 0.88 -0.65 -21.67
N GLU A 290 0.19 -1.72 -21.29
CA GLU A 290 -0.89 -1.67 -20.29
C GLU A 290 -0.39 -1.21 -18.90
N LEU A 291 0.86 -1.52 -18.56
CA LEU A 291 1.53 -1.08 -17.34
C LEU A 291 2.11 0.34 -17.43
N GLY A 292 1.94 1.02 -18.57
CA GLY A 292 2.46 2.36 -18.81
C GLY A 292 3.96 2.41 -19.08
N VAL A 293 4.56 1.30 -19.52
CA VAL A 293 5.97 1.22 -19.89
C VAL A 293 6.08 1.27 -21.42
N PHE A 294 6.37 2.44 -21.96
CA PHE A 294 6.54 2.62 -23.40
C PHE A 294 8.01 2.77 -23.79
N ARG A 295 8.26 2.58 -25.09
CA ARG A 295 9.58 2.74 -25.71
C ARG A 295 10.28 4.04 -25.31
N ASP A 296 9.56 5.16 -25.44
CA ASP A 296 10.13 6.48 -25.19
C ASP A 296 10.47 6.68 -23.71
N ASP A 297 9.65 6.15 -22.79
CA ASP A 297 9.93 6.18 -21.35
C ASP A 297 11.19 5.36 -21.02
N LEU A 298 11.33 4.17 -21.61
CA LEU A 298 12.52 3.32 -21.40
C LEU A 298 13.80 4.02 -21.83
N ILE A 299 13.78 4.68 -23.00
CA ILE A 299 14.92 5.43 -23.51
C ILE A 299 15.17 6.68 -22.66
N GLU A 300 14.12 7.43 -22.32
CA GLU A 300 14.23 8.63 -21.48
C GLU A 300 14.86 8.31 -20.13
N GLU A 301 14.37 7.28 -19.43
CA GLU A 301 14.90 6.92 -18.12
C GLU A 301 16.32 6.35 -18.21
N ALA A 302 16.62 5.57 -19.25
CA ALA A 302 17.98 5.09 -19.50
C ALA A 302 18.96 6.25 -19.73
N MET A 303 18.55 7.30 -20.46
CA MET A 303 19.37 8.49 -20.68
C MET A 303 19.41 9.43 -19.49
N ARG A 304 18.37 9.47 -18.66
CA ARG A 304 18.33 10.26 -17.43
C ARG A 304 19.31 9.75 -16.39
N PHE A 305 19.42 8.43 -16.24
CA PHE A 305 20.22 7.81 -15.17
C PHE A 305 21.53 7.17 -15.65
N GLY A 306 21.59 6.66 -16.88
CA GLY A 306 22.74 5.90 -17.40
C GLY A 306 24.05 6.70 -17.42
N PRO A 307 24.15 7.79 -18.21
CA PRO A 307 25.39 8.56 -18.34
C PRO A 307 25.98 9.04 -17.00
N PRO A 308 25.22 9.68 -16.08
CA PRO A 308 25.82 10.16 -14.83
C PRO A 308 26.26 9.02 -13.91
N VAL A 309 25.58 7.87 -13.91
CA VAL A 309 26.00 6.71 -13.12
C VAL A 309 27.25 6.07 -13.71
N LEU A 310 27.31 5.90 -15.03
CA LEU A 310 28.46 5.31 -15.72
C LEU A 310 29.73 6.13 -15.54
N GLU A 311 29.63 7.46 -15.64
CA GLU A 311 30.75 8.39 -15.39
C GLU A 311 31.29 8.20 -13.96
N ARG A 312 30.40 8.19 -12.95
CA ARG A 312 30.80 7.98 -11.55
C ARG A 312 31.43 6.62 -11.28
N LEU A 313 30.95 5.56 -11.95
CA LEU A 313 31.53 4.23 -11.82
C LEU A 313 32.91 4.15 -12.48
N HIS A 314 33.10 4.84 -13.60
CA HIS A 314 34.39 4.91 -14.29
C HIS A 314 35.43 5.73 -13.51
N GLU A 315 35.04 6.88 -12.95
CA GLU A 315 35.92 7.68 -12.07
C GLU A 315 36.51 6.86 -10.91
N ARG A 316 35.76 5.88 -10.41
CA ARG A 316 36.17 4.98 -9.32
C ARG A 316 36.86 3.70 -9.79
N GLY A 317 37.01 3.51 -11.10
CA GLY A 317 37.57 2.29 -11.73
C GLY A 317 36.69 1.05 -11.60
N PHE A 318 35.44 1.19 -11.13
CA PHE A 318 34.51 0.08 -10.96
C PHE A 318 33.98 -0.42 -12.29
N LEU A 319 33.73 0.49 -13.24
CA LEU A 319 33.24 0.15 -14.57
C LEU A 319 34.28 -0.70 -15.32
N ASP A 320 35.55 -0.29 -15.31
CA ASP A 320 36.68 -0.99 -15.95
C ASP A 320 36.84 -2.41 -15.42
N ALA A 321 36.83 -2.55 -14.09
CA ALA A 321 36.92 -3.85 -13.44
C ALA A 321 35.73 -4.76 -13.79
N LEU A 322 34.52 -4.20 -13.86
CA LEU A 322 33.31 -4.95 -14.18
C LEU A 322 33.30 -5.42 -15.63
N VAL A 323 33.59 -4.54 -16.58
CA VAL A 323 33.66 -4.83 -18.02
C VAL A 323 34.74 -5.89 -18.28
N ARG A 324 35.95 -5.70 -17.76
CA ARG A 324 37.03 -6.68 -17.90
C ARG A 324 36.64 -8.04 -17.34
N ARG A 325 36.07 -8.08 -16.13
CA ARG A 325 35.65 -9.34 -15.49
C ARG A 325 34.59 -10.07 -16.32
N ARG A 326 33.67 -9.35 -16.95
CA ARG A 326 32.60 -9.94 -17.78
C ARG A 326 33.15 -10.69 -18.99
N PHE A 327 34.21 -10.17 -19.62
CA PHE A 327 34.78 -10.76 -20.84
C PHE A 327 35.95 -11.71 -20.59
N ALA A 328 36.64 -11.58 -19.45
CA ALA A 328 37.82 -12.39 -19.12
C ALA A 328 37.54 -13.90 -19.25
N SER A 329 36.37 -14.36 -18.80
CA SER A 329 36.03 -15.79 -18.85
C SER A 329 36.02 -16.37 -20.26
N PHE A 330 35.69 -15.58 -21.29
CA PHE A 330 35.75 -16.03 -22.68
C PHE A 330 37.20 -16.15 -23.15
N TYR A 331 38.04 -15.14 -22.91
CA TYR A 331 39.44 -15.16 -23.34
C TYR A 331 40.29 -16.22 -22.62
N GLU A 332 39.86 -16.66 -21.45
CA GLU A 332 40.46 -17.75 -20.68
C GLU A 332 39.91 -19.15 -21.05
N SER A 333 38.85 -19.21 -21.86
CA SER A 333 38.09 -20.42 -22.13
C SER A 333 38.77 -21.34 -23.16
N GLU A 334 38.33 -22.60 -23.21
CA GLU A 334 38.80 -23.55 -24.22
C GLU A 334 38.30 -23.17 -25.62
N GLU A 335 37.11 -22.57 -25.71
CA GLU A 335 36.51 -22.08 -26.96
C GLU A 335 37.37 -20.99 -27.62
N PHE A 336 37.92 -20.06 -26.84
CA PHE A 336 38.84 -19.05 -27.38
C PHE A 336 40.14 -19.67 -27.88
N ARG A 337 40.70 -20.63 -27.13
CA ARG A 337 41.91 -21.36 -27.57
C ARG A 337 41.65 -22.15 -28.86
N ALA A 338 40.51 -22.83 -28.94
CA ALA A 338 40.10 -23.58 -30.12
C ALA A 338 39.89 -22.68 -31.35
N ALA A 339 39.38 -21.46 -31.15
CA ALA A 339 39.23 -20.48 -32.23
C ALA A 339 40.56 -19.99 -32.82
N LEU A 340 41.67 -20.08 -32.06
CA LEU A 340 43.00 -19.65 -32.49
C LEU A 340 43.88 -20.77 -33.09
N GLY A 341 43.48 -22.04 -32.96
CA GLY A 341 44.16 -23.20 -33.57
C GLY A 341 44.83 -24.14 -32.58
#